data_AF-A0A399ZG50-F1
#
_entry.id   AF-A0A399ZG50-F1
#
_cell.length_a   1.000
_cell.length_b   1.000
_cell.length_c   1.000
_cell.angle_alpha   90.00
_cell.angle_beta   90.00
_cell.angle_gamma   90.00
#
_symmetry.space_group_name_H-M   'P 1'
#
loop_
_entity.id
_entity.type
_entity.pdbx_description
1 polymer ?
#
loop_
_entity_poly.entity_id
_entity_poly.type
_entity_poly.pdbx_seq_one_letter_code
_entity_poly.pdbx_strand_id
1 'polypeptide(L)'
;MLAALSACLGLGVGLIQTFAVGWAWERSTPNLKFTAGSWMALLASLPFALAFGLVLDGFTQQPLRAELQTVNAIIQSGLNDAPNLETREFTAPRAFAYAVGQRWRNQFAPDYALYLAARNRTETYIDAAFANGNLLRCHTAALGELPGGCVDLKQTYSNYISEFLRHGAFECQDCASEISAQARAWQQTNARTLTAADTTRVLPGADSVVKVQVLAADGKTLECLFWGINPIRLTACQ
;
A
#
# COMPACT_ATOMS: atom_id res chain seq x y z
N MET A 1 -1.75 26.22 9.39
CA MET A 1 -0.96 27.13 8.53
C MET A 1 -0.90 26.65 7.07
N LEU A 2 -0.52 25.39 6.80
CA LEU A 2 -0.50 24.79 5.45
C LEU A 2 -1.84 24.81 4.70
N ALA A 3 -2.96 24.55 5.38
CA ALA A 3 -4.30 24.63 4.78
C ALA A 3 -4.67 26.06 4.31
N ALA A 4 -4.30 27.08 5.09
CA ALA A 4 -4.54 28.47 4.70
C ALA A 4 -3.65 28.89 3.53
N LEU A 5 -2.39 28.46 3.52
CA LEU A 5 -1.44 28.77 2.45
C LEU A 5 -1.84 28.09 1.12
N SER A 6 -2.26 26.82 1.16
CA SER A 6 -2.81 26.13 -0.03
C SER A 6 -4.12 26.76 -0.50
N ALA A 7 -5.01 27.19 0.39
CA ALA A 7 -6.21 27.93 0.01
C ALA A 7 -5.89 29.26 -0.68
N CYS A 8 -4.95 30.04 -0.14
CA CYS A 8 -4.52 31.31 -0.75
C CYS A 8 -3.86 31.09 -2.12
N LEU A 9 -3.01 30.07 -2.26
CA LEU A 9 -2.40 29.71 -3.54
C LEU A 9 -3.46 29.25 -4.56
N GLY A 10 -4.42 28.42 -4.14
CA GLY A 10 -5.52 27.97 -5.00
C GLY A 10 -6.38 29.14 -5.49
N LEU A 11 -6.70 30.09 -4.61
CA LEU A 11 -7.39 31.33 -4.99
C LEU A 11 -6.56 32.15 -6.00
N GLY A 12 -5.26 32.30 -5.77
CA GLY A 12 -4.36 33.01 -6.68
C GLY A 12 -4.34 32.37 -8.08
N VAL A 13 -4.22 31.05 -8.15
CA VAL A 13 -4.27 30.31 -9.43
C VAL A 13 -5.63 30.45 -10.10
N GLY A 14 -6.72 30.35 -9.36
CA GLY A 14 -8.07 30.55 -9.90
C GLY A 14 -8.28 31.95 -10.47
N LEU A 15 -7.75 32.98 -9.81
CA LEU A 15 -7.78 34.35 -10.32
C LEU A 15 -6.95 34.50 -11.60
N ILE A 16 -5.73 33.96 -11.63
CA ILE A 16 -4.87 33.97 -12.83
C ILE A 16 -5.57 33.27 -14.00
N GLN A 17 -6.21 32.13 -13.76
CA GLN A 17 -6.99 31.43 -14.78
C GLN A 17 -8.18 32.28 -15.27
N THR A 18 -8.87 32.97 -14.36
CA THR A 18 -9.98 33.87 -14.73
C THR A 18 -9.51 35.01 -15.63
N PHE A 19 -8.38 35.66 -15.29
CA PHE A 19 -7.79 36.69 -16.13
C PHE A 19 -7.30 36.15 -17.48
N ALA A 20 -6.67 34.97 -17.49
CA ALA A 20 -6.21 34.31 -18.71
C ALA A 20 -7.38 33.99 -19.66
N VAL A 21 -8.51 33.52 -19.13
CA VAL A 21 -9.73 33.28 -19.91
C VAL A 21 -10.30 34.60 -20.44
N GLY A 22 -10.32 35.66 -19.64
CA GLY A 22 -10.73 37.00 -20.09
C GLY A 22 -9.88 37.51 -21.25
N TRP A 23 -8.55 37.46 -21.10
CA TRP A 23 -7.59 37.84 -22.15
C TRP A 23 -7.65 36.96 -23.39
N ALA A 24 -8.00 35.68 -23.23
CA ALA A 24 -8.19 34.78 -24.36
C ALA A 24 -9.43 35.17 -25.18
N TRP A 25 -10.51 35.56 -24.51
CA TRP A 25 -11.72 36.05 -25.16
C TRP A 25 -11.53 37.41 -25.83
N GLU A 26 -10.83 38.35 -25.20
CA GLU A 26 -10.48 39.64 -25.81
C GLU A 26 -9.68 39.50 -27.11
N ARG A 27 -8.87 38.44 -27.22
CA ARG A 27 -8.06 38.12 -28.41
C ARG A 27 -8.77 37.21 -29.41
N SER A 28 -10.00 36.80 -29.12
CA SER A 28 -10.79 35.96 -30.03
C SER A 28 -11.31 36.79 -31.20
N THR A 29 -11.63 36.12 -32.31
CA THR A 29 -12.23 36.78 -33.47
C THR A 29 -13.67 37.21 -33.18
N PRO A 30 -14.26 38.15 -33.96
CA PRO A 30 -15.67 38.53 -33.84
C PRO A 30 -16.66 37.35 -33.97
N ASN A 31 -16.24 36.28 -34.65
CA ASN A 31 -17.00 35.04 -34.80
C ASN A 31 -16.74 34.03 -33.65
N LEU A 32 -16.21 34.48 -32.52
CA LEU A 32 -15.90 33.68 -31.33
C LEU A 32 -14.90 32.53 -31.56
N LYS A 33 -14.09 32.60 -32.62
CA LYS A 33 -13.01 31.63 -32.84
C LYS A 33 -11.76 32.07 -32.09
N PHE A 34 -11.10 31.13 -31.41
CA PHE A 34 -9.81 31.36 -30.77
C PHE A 34 -8.72 31.63 -31.81
N THR A 35 -7.92 32.66 -31.56
CA THR A 35 -6.72 32.97 -32.34
C THR A 35 -5.49 32.36 -31.66
N ALA A 36 -4.33 32.39 -32.33
CA ALA A 36 -3.06 32.02 -31.68
C ALA A 36 -2.81 32.85 -30.41
N GLY A 37 -3.17 34.14 -30.42
CA GLY A 37 -3.08 35.01 -29.25
C GLY A 37 -3.98 34.56 -28.09
N SER A 38 -5.18 34.06 -28.39
CA SER A 38 -6.07 33.49 -27.38
C SER A 38 -5.50 32.23 -26.73
N TRP A 39 -4.94 31.32 -27.55
CA TRP A 39 -4.31 30.10 -27.05
C TRP A 39 -3.09 30.41 -26.18
N MET A 40 -2.26 31.37 -26.59
CA MET A 40 -1.12 31.83 -25.78
C MET A 40 -1.56 32.40 -24.43
N ALA A 41 -2.66 33.16 -24.40
CA ALA A 41 -3.21 33.68 -23.15
C ALA A 41 -3.66 32.55 -22.20
N LEU A 42 -4.32 31.51 -22.71
CA LEU A 42 -4.70 30.33 -21.91
C LEU A 42 -3.47 29.57 -21.41
N LEU A 43 -2.50 29.31 -22.30
CA LEU A 43 -1.28 28.56 -21.98
C LEU A 43 -0.40 29.29 -20.96
N ALA A 44 -0.43 30.62 -20.91
CA ALA A 44 0.29 31.40 -19.90
C ALA A 44 -0.15 31.08 -18.46
N SER A 45 -1.38 30.59 -18.25
CA SER A 45 -1.85 30.15 -16.93
C SER A 45 -1.42 28.72 -16.56
N LEU A 46 -0.99 27.92 -17.54
CA LEU A 46 -0.65 26.50 -17.35
C LEU A 46 0.50 26.27 -16.36
N PRO A 47 1.63 27.02 -16.40
CA PRO A 47 2.72 26.82 -15.44
C PRO A 47 2.28 27.02 -13.99
N PHE A 48 1.36 27.96 -13.73
CA PHE A 48 0.84 28.22 -12.38
C PHE A 48 -0.07 27.09 -11.90
N ALA A 49 -0.95 26.59 -12.78
CA ALA A 49 -1.79 25.44 -12.48
C ALA A 49 -0.95 24.17 -12.20
N LEU A 50 0.07 23.93 -13.02
CA LEU A 50 0.99 22.81 -12.84
C LEU A 50 1.81 22.95 -11.55
N ALA A 51 2.38 24.13 -11.28
CA ALA A 51 3.14 24.38 -10.06
C ALA A 51 2.27 24.14 -8.81
N PHE A 52 1.04 24.65 -8.80
CA PHE A 52 0.11 24.40 -7.70
C PHE A 52 -0.26 22.92 -7.56
N GLY A 53 -0.54 22.24 -8.66
CA GLY A 53 -0.80 20.80 -8.67
C GLY A 53 0.36 19.99 -8.10
N LEU A 54 1.60 20.30 -8.49
CA LEU A 54 2.81 19.64 -7.99
C LEU A 54 3.05 19.93 -6.51
N VAL A 55 2.80 21.16 -6.05
CA VAL A 55 2.92 21.53 -4.63
C VAL A 55 1.88 20.77 -3.80
N LEU A 56 0.62 20.73 -4.25
CA LEU A 56 -0.43 19.97 -3.58
C LEU A 56 -0.15 18.47 -3.57
N ASP A 57 0.27 17.90 -4.69
CA ASP A 57 0.68 16.50 -4.78
C ASP A 57 1.82 16.22 -3.80
N GLY A 58 2.84 17.08 -3.77
CA GLY A 58 3.94 17.02 -2.81
C GLY A 58 3.43 16.96 -1.38
N PHE A 59 2.61 17.92 -0.94
CA PHE A 59 2.14 17.97 0.44
C PHE A 59 1.17 16.85 0.82
N THR A 60 0.27 16.46 -0.09
CA THR A 60 -0.75 15.44 0.19
C THR A 60 -0.17 14.02 0.14
N GLN A 61 0.75 13.77 -0.79
CA GLN A 61 1.37 12.45 -0.98
C GLN A 61 2.66 12.28 -0.18
N GLN A 62 3.30 13.33 0.32
CA GLN A 62 4.56 13.22 1.08
C GLN A 62 4.48 12.23 2.24
N PRO A 63 3.44 12.24 3.11
CA PRO A 63 3.36 11.27 4.20
C PRO A 63 3.28 9.82 3.68
N LEU A 64 2.50 9.59 2.61
CA LEU A 64 2.37 8.27 2.00
C LEU A 64 3.68 7.80 1.36
N ARG A 65 4.39 8.71 0.68
CA ARG A 65 5.71 8.45 0.10
C ARG A 65 6.75 8.16 1.18
N ALA A 66 6.72 8.88 2.30
CA ALA A 66 7.68 8.69 3.39
C ALA A 66 7.58 7.28 3.98
N GLU A 67 6.37 6.77 4.24
CA GLU A 67 6.16 5.41 4.77
C GLU A 67 6.65 4.34 3.77
N LEU A 68 6.33 4.49 2.48
CA LEU A 68 6.85 3.62 1.42
C LEU A 68 8.38 3.67 1.32
N GLN A 69 8.97 4.87 1.44
CA GLN A 69 10.42 5.05 1.44
C GLN A 69 11.09 4.40 2.65
N THR A 70 10.45 4.42 3.83
CA THR A 70 10.94 3.73 5.02
C THR A 70 10.98 2.22 4.81
N VAL A 71 9.90 1.61 4.32
CA VAL A 71 9.86 0.17 4.03
C VAL A 71 10.87 -0.19 2.94
N ASN A 72 10.99 0.66 1.91
CA ASN A 72 12.02 0.50 0.89
C ASN A 72 13.43 0.53 1.47
N ALA A 73 13.74 1.47 2.38
CA ALA A 73 15.05 1.57 3.02
C ALA A 73 15.37 0.34 3.87
N ILE A 74 14.39 -0.24 4.56
CA ILE A 74 14.52 -1.50 5.30
C ILE A 74 14.89 -2.65 4.35
N ILE A 75 14.16 -2.80 3.25
CA ILE A 75 14.40 -3.86 2.27
C ILE A 75 15.78 -3.69 1.64
N GLN A 76 16.11 -2.49 1.17
CA GLN A 76 17.40 -2.18 0.57
C GLN A 76 18.56 -2.38 1.55
N SER A 77 18.35 -2.09 2.84
CA SER A 77 19.34 -2.38 3.86
C SER A 77 19.56 -3.89 4.04
N GLY A 78 18.50 -4.69 4.13
CA GLY A 78 18.63 -6.13 4.25
C GLY A 78 19.28 -6.78 3.02
N LEU A 79 18.98 -6.27 1.81
CA LEU A 79 19.57 -6.76 0.57
C LEU A 79 21.07 -6.42 0.44
N ASN A 80 21.44 -5.17 0.70
CA ASN A 80 22.75 -4.64 0.30
C ASN A 80 23.78 -4.59 1.42
N ASP A 81 23.35 -4.44 2.68
CA ASP A 81 24.30 -4.28 3.78
C ASP A 81 24.90 -5.63 4.17
N ALA A 82 26.14 -5.66 4.65
CA ALA A 82 26.72 -6.86 5.24
C ALA A 82 26.05 -7.16 6.61
N PRO A 83 25.95 -8.44 7.01
CA PRO A 83 25.55 -8.77 8.37
C PRO A 83 26.63 -8.29 9.37
N ASN A 84 26.20 -7.89 10.56
CA ASN A 84 27.08 -7.44 11.66
C ASN A 84 27.97 -6.22 11.35
N LEU A 85 27.52 -5.31 10.47
CA LEU A 85 28.15 -3.99 10.34
C LEU A 85 28.18 -3.25 11.67
N GLU A 86 29.25 -2.49 11.89
CA GLU A 86 29.35 -1.56 13.02
C GLU A 86 28.37 -0.40 12.82
N THR A 87 27.38 -0.26 13.70
CA THR A 87 26.29 0.71 13.56
C THR A 87 26.52 2.00 14.34
N ARG A 88 27.71 2.22 14.92
CA ARG A 88 27.97 3.37 15.82
C ARG A 88 27.80 4.72 15.13
N GLU A 89 28.11 4.77 13.84
CA GLU A 89 28.03 6.00 13.03
C GLU A 89 26.69 6.14 12.30
N PHE A 90 25.77 5.18 12.47
CA PHE A 90 24.49 5.23 11.78
C PHE A 90 23.58 6.29 12.41
N THR A 91 22.95 7.09 11.56
CA THR A 91 21.83 7.92 11.98
C THR A 91 20.69 7.03 12.49
N ALA A 92 19.84 7.54 13.38
CA ALA A 92 18.75 6.74 13.95
C ALA A 92 17.84 6.06 12.89
N PRO A 93 17.41 6.74 11.81
CA PRO A 93 16.63 6.09 10.74
C PRO A 93 17.40 4.98 10.02
N ARG A 94 18.71 5.16 9.84
CA ARG A 94 19.58 4.18 9.18
C ARG A 94 19.82 2.96 10.05
N ALA A 95 20.10 3.16 11.34
CA ALA A 95 20.26 2.10 12.34
C ALA A 95 18.99 1.27 12.45
N PHE A 96 17.84 1.94 12.45
CA PHE A 96 16.54 1.29 12.45
C PHE A 96 16.30 0.47 11.18
N ALA A 97 16.50 1.06 9.99
CA ALA A 97 16.36 0.36 8.73
C ALA A 97 17.25 -0.89 8.64
N TYR A 98 18.48 -0.78 9.15
CA TYR A 98 19.42 -1.89 9.27
C TYR A 98 18.95 -2.97 10.24
N ALA A 99 18.53 -2.62 11.46
CA ALA A 99 18.07 -3.59 12.44
C ALA A 99 16.87 -4.42 11.93
N VAL A 100 15.86 -3.75 11.34
CA VAL A 100 14.70 -4.44 10.78
C VAL A 100 15.06 -5.19 9.50
N GLY A 101 15.90 -4.59 8.64
CA GLY A 101 16.31 -5.19 7.38
C GLY A 101 17.10 -6.49 7.57
N GLN A 102 18.01 -6.53 8.55
CA GLN A 102 18.75 -7.75 8.87
C GLN A 102 17.86 -8.86 9.41
N ARG A 103 16.80 -8.54 10.18
CA ARG A 103 15.84 -9.54 10.68
C ARG A 103 15.12 -10.29 9.54
N TRP A 104 14.79 -9.59 8.47
CA TRP A 104 14.01 -10.14 7.34
C TRP A 104 14.85 -10.42 6.09
N ARG A 105 16.17 -10.27 6.17
CA ARG A 105 17.12 -10.40 5.06
C ARG A 105 16.88 -11.63 4.18
N ASN A 106 16.68 -12.80 4.80
CA ASN A 106 16.52 -14.06 4.09
C ASN A 106 15.21 -14.18 3.31
N GLN A 107 14.25 -13.28 3.56
CA GLN A 107 12.98 -13.24 2.84
C GLN A 107 13.00 -12.28 1.66
N PHE A 108 13.94 -11.32 1.61
CA PHE A 108 13.99 -10.32 0.56
C PHE A 108 14.47 -10.89 -0.77
N ALA A 109 13.96 -10.32 -1.86
CA ALA A 109 14.45 -10.50 -3.22
C ALA A 109 14.73 -9.11 -3.83
N PRO A 110 15.69 -8.99 -4.77
CA PRO A 110 16.00 -7.72 -5.43
C PRO A 110 14.79 -7.11 -6.15
N ASP A 111 13.98 -7.96 -6.78
CA ASP A 111 12.77 -7.54 -7.47
C ASP A 111 11.56 -7.65 -6.54
N TYR A 112 10.98 -6.49 -6.22
CA TYR A 112 9.80 -6.39 -5.36
C TYR A 112 8.92 -5.20 -5.72
N ALA A 113 7.67 -5.27 -5.29
CA ALA A 113 6.70 -4.18 -5.37
C ALA A 113 6.16 -3.85 -3.98
N LEU A 114 5.96 -2.56 -3.72
CA LEU A 114 5.36 -2.05 -2.49
C LEU A 114 3.93 -1.56 -2.76
N TYR A 115 2.99 -1.97 -1.91
CA TYR A 115 1.58 -1.60 -2.01
C TYR A 115 1.11 -1.00 -0.69
N LEU A 116 0.28 0.05 -0.79
CA LEU A 116 -0.46 0.53 0.37
C LEU A 116 -1.59 -0.47 0.66
N ALA A 117 -1.45 -1.23 1.74
CA ALA A 117 -2.42 -2.25 2.11
C ALA A 117 -3.62 -1.63 2.82
N ALA A 118 -3.41 -0.79 3.83
CA ALA A 118 -4.46 0.03 4.45
C ALA A 118 -3.84 1.23 5.16
N ARG A 119 -4.67 2.24 5.44
CA ARG A 119 -4.26 3.43 6.17
C ARG A 119 -5.37 3.94 7.06
N ASN A 120 -5.06 4.20 8.32
CA ASN A 120 -5.90 4.94 9.24
C ASN A 120 -5.19 6.27 9.62
N ARG A 121 -5.67 6.99 10.64
CA ARG A 121 -5.10 8.30 11.01
C ARG A 121 -3.71 8.20 11.66
N THR A 122 -3.37 7.05 12.23
CA THR A 122 -2.17 6.86 13.07
C THR A 122 -1.21 5.83 12.49
N GLU A 123 -1.74 4.91 11.69
CA GLU A 123 -1.08 3.70 11.23
C GLU A 123 -1.30 3.51 9.73
N THR A 124 -0.26 3.02 9.10
CA THR A 124 -0.25 2.63 7.70
C THR A 124 0.35 1.23 7.60
N TYR A 125 -0.27 0.40 6.77
CA TYR A 125 0.18 -0.94 6.47
C TYR A 125 0.65 -0.99 5.04
N ILE A 126 1.89 -1.45 4.84
CA ILE A 126 2.52 -1.56 3.52
C ILE A 126 2.85 -3.01 3.27
N ASP A 127 2.41 -3.54 2.13
CA ASP A 127 2.75 -4.88 1.69
C ASP A 127 3.92 -4.83 0.72
N ALA A 128 4.93 -5.64 0.97
CA ALA A 128 6.05 -5.89 0.07
C ALA A 128 5.91 -7.28 -0.53
N ALA A 129 5.65 -7.34 -1.84
CA ALA A 129 5.58 -8.57 -2.61
C ALA A 129 6.88 -8.77 -3.39
N PHE A 130 7.56 -9.88 -3.13
CA PHE A 130 8.85 -10.21 -3.71
C PHE A 130 8.68 -11.21 -4.87
N ALA A 131 9.56 -11.13 -5.87
CA ALA A 131 9.54 -12.05 -7.01
C ALA A 131 9.77 -13.53 -6.62
N ASN A 132 10.41 -13.78 -5.47
CA ASN A 132 10.56 -15.13 -4.91
C ASN A 132 9.26 -15.68 -4.27
N GLY A 133 8.17 -14.91 -4.29
CA GLY A 133 6.87 -15.29 -3.73
C GLY A 133 6.73 -15.01 -2.24
N ASN A 134 7.72 -14.40 -1.58
CA ASN A 134 7.57 -13.93 -0.22
C ASN A 134 6.69 -12.67 -0.18
N LEU A 135 5.93 -12.54 0.91
CA LEU A 135 5.01 -11.44 1.11
C LEU A 135 5.13 -10.96 2.55
N LEU A 136 5.53 -9.70 2.73
CA LEU A 136 5.70 -9.08 4.03
C LEU A 136 4.71 -7.94 4.18
N ARG A 137 4.12 -7.79 5.38
CA ARG A 137 3.34 -6.61 5.74
C ARG A 137 4.06 -5.85 6.82
N CYS A 138 4.38 -4.60 6.55
CA CYS A 138 5.04 -3.70 7.49
C CYS A 138 4.02 -2.72 8.06
N HIS A 139 3.98 -2.63 9.39
CA HIS A 139 3.16 -1.67 10.12
C HIS A 139 3.99 -0.43 10.44
N THR A 140 3.70 0.69 9.75
CA THR A 140 4.33 1.99 9.97
C THR A 140 3.38 2.97 10.66
N ALA A 141 3.86 3.75 11.62
CA ALA A 141 3.13 4.90 12.16
C ALA A 141 3.26 6.12 11.23
N ALA A 142 2.41 7.13 11.43
CA ALA A 142 2.37 8.36 10.64
C ALA A 142 3.69 9.16 10.57
N LEU A 143 4.66 8.88 11.45
CA LEU A 143 6.00 9.47 11.47
C LEU A 143 7.11 8.56 10.90
N GLY A 144 6.74 7.43 10.28
CA GLY A 144 7.69 6.47 9.69
C GLY A 144 8.34 5.52 10.69
N GLU A 145 7.88 5.47 11.93
CA GLU A 145 8.26 4.45 12.91
C GLU A 145 7.60 3.10 12.54
N LEU A 146 8.16 1.93 12.90
CA LEU A 146 7.40 0.66 12.84
C LEU A 146 7.07 0.13 14.24
N PRO A 147 5.99 0.59 14.87
CA PRO A 147 5.60 0.11 16.20
C PRO A 147 5.24 -1.38 16.20
N GLY A 148 4.69 -1.91 15.09
CA GLY A 148 4.37 -3.34 14.94
C GLY A 148 5.41 -4.17 14.20
N GLY A 149 6.48 -3.55 13.69
CA GLY A 149 7.44 -4.21 12.81
C GLY A 149 6.83 -4.69 11.49
N CYS A 150 7.45 -5.70 10.88
CA CYS A 150 6.90 -6.40 9.72
C CYS A 150 6.52 -7.83 10.09
N VAL A 151 5.55 -8.40 9.39
CA VAL A 151 5.05 -9.77 9.57
C VAL A 151 5.06 -10.53 8.24
N ASP A 152 5.30 -11.83 8.32
CA ASP A 152 5.23 -12.76 7.19
C ASP A 152 3.78 -13.08 6.85
N LEU A 153 3.24 -12.48 5.80
CA LEU A 153 1.86 -12.70 5.39
C LEU A 153 1.65 -14.13 4.90
N LYS A 154 2.66 -14.76 4.29
CA LYS A 154 2.53 -16.13 3.83
C LYS A 154 2.30 -17.07 5.01
N GLN A 155 3.10 -16.95 6.06
CA GLN A 155 2.92 -17.76 7.26
C GLN A 155 1.60 -17.43 7.98
N THR A 156 1.31 -16.14 8.17
CA THR A 156 0.12 -15.69 8.90
C THR A 156 -1.16 -16.18 8.24
N TYR A 157 -1.35 -15.95 6.94
CA TYR A 157 -2.55 -16.39 6.24
C TYR A 157 -2.60 -17.91 6.03
N SER A 158 -1.45 -18.59 5.96
CA SER A 158 -1.41 -20.06 5.97
C SER A 158 -1.93 -20.64 7.29
N ASN A 159 -1.60 -19.99 8.42
CA ASN A 159 -2.15 -20.37 9.71
C ASN A 159 -3.66 -20.09 9.77
N TYR A 160 -4.11 -18.91 9.32
CA TYR A 160 -5.54 -18.57 9.31
C TYR A 160 -6.37 -19.53 8.48
N ILE A 161 -5.92 -19.87 7.26
CA ILE A 161 -6.67 -20.81 6.42
C ILE A 161 -6.67 -22.22 7.01
N SER A 162 -5.56 -22.66 7.62
CA SER A 162 -5.48 -23.96 8.28
C SER A 162 -6.46 -24.06 9.46
N GLU A 163 -6.49 -23.06 10.33
CA GLU A 163 -7.43 -22.99 11.46
C GLU A 163 -8.88 -22.89 10.98
N PHE A 164 -9.14 -22.04 9.98
CA PHE A 164 -10.47 -21.91 9.39
C PHE A 164 -10.97 -23.23 8.80
N LEU A 165 -10.16 -23.93 8.02
CA LEU A 165 -10.58 -25.20 7.42
C LEU A 165 -10.85 -26.27 8.47
N ARG A 166 -10.06 -26.29 9.55
CA ARG A 166 -10.19 -27.28 10.62
C ARG A 166 -11.36 -27.01 11.56
N HIS A 167 -11.53 -25.75 12.00
CA HIS A 167 -12.43 -25.38 13.09
C HIS A 167 -13.57 -24.44 12.68
N GLY A 168 -13.57 -23.94 11.44
CA GLY A 168 -14.52 -22.92 10.99
C GLY A 168 -14.26 -21.53 11.57
N ALA A 169 -13.14 -21.34 12.26
CA ALA A 169 -12.72 -20.10 12.89
C ALA A 169 -11.21 -19.91 12.78
N PHE A 170 -10.74 -18.67 12.86
CA PHE A 170 -9.32 -18.35 13.01
C PHE A 170 -9.15 -17.17 13.96
N GLU A 171 -8.06 -17.18 14.71
CA GLU A 171 -7.69 -16.11 15.62
C GLU A 171 -6.67 -15.20 14.95
N CYS A 172 -6.96 -13.91 14.94
CA CYS A 172 -6.02 -12.90 14.48
C CYS A 172 -5.29 -12.31 15.69
N GLN A 173 -3.96 -12.31 15.63
CA GLN A 173 -3.15 -11.64 16.64
C GLN A 173 -3.30 -10.12 16.49
N ASP A 174 -3.71 -9.45 17.56
CA ASP A 174 -3.88 -7.99 17.63
C ASP A 174 -4.89 -7.41 16.62
N CYS A 175 -5.84 -8.22 16.13
CA CYS A 175 -6.92 -7.73 15.27
C CYS A 175 -8.24 -8.49 15.48
N ALA A 176 -9.35 -7.88 15.06
CA ALA A 176 -10.63 -8.58 15.02
C ALA A 176 -10.70 -9.50 13.78
N SER A 177 -11.29 -10.69 13.92
CA SER A 177 -11.56 -11.58 12.79
C SER A 177 -13.06 -11.69 12.51
N GLU A 178 -13.42 -11.66 11.23
CA GLU A 178 -14.80 -11.82 10.76
C GLU A 178 -14.88 -12.90 9.69
N ILE A 179 -15.92 -13.73 9.75
CA ILE A 179 -16.15 -14.79 8.77
C ILE A 179 -17.55 -14.61 8.20
N SER A 180 -17.64 -14.44 6.89
CA SER A 180 -18.91 -14.27 6.19
C SER A 180 -19.80 -15.52 6.29
N ALA A 181 -21.12 -15.34 6.13
CA ALA A 181 -22.06 -16.46 6.10
C ALA A 181 -21.74 -17.44 4.95
N GLN A 182 -21.31 -16.92 3.79
CA GLN A 182 -20.91 -17.73 2.64
C GLN A 182 -19.70 -18.60 2.97
N ALA A 183 -18.63 -18.01 3.54
CA ALA A 183 -17.44 -18.75 3.92
C ALA A 183 -17.76 -19.82 4.97
N ARG A 184 -18.59 -19.51 5.98
CA ARG A 184 -19.04 -20.51 6.97
C ARG A 184 -19.79 -21.67 6.33
N ALA A 185 -20.75 -21.39 5.44
CA ALA A 185 -21.52 -22.44 4.76
C ALA A 185 -20.64 -23.32 3.87
N TRP A 186 -19.68 -22.71 3.17
CA TRP A 186 -18.68 -23.44 2.38
C TRP A 186 -17.76 -24.29 3.27
N GLN A 187 -17.33 -23.78 4.42
CA GLN A 187 -16.47 -24.54 5.34
C GLN A 187 -17.19 -25.74 5.94
N GLN A 188 -18.47 -25.64 6.29
CA GLN A 188 -19.24 -26.77 6.81
C GLN A 188 -19.29 -27.96 5.84
N THR A 189 -19.17 -27.71 4.53
CA THR A 189 -19.19 -28.75 3.49
C THR A 189 -17.78 -29.22 3.09
N ASN A 190 -16.74 -28.42 3.37
CA ASN A 190 -15.36 -28.67 2.94
C ASN A 190 -14.35 -28.76 4.10
N ALA A 191 -14.84 -28.86 5.34
CA ALA A 191 -14.02 -28.91 6.54
C ALA A 191 -12.98 -30.03 6.46
N ARG A 192 -11.71 -29.69 6.68
CA ARG A 192 -10.60 -30.64 6.62
C ARG A 192 -9.39 -30.12 7.36
N THR A 193 -8.52 -31.05 7.75
CA THR A 193 -7.18 -30.73 8.25
C THR A 193 -6.21 -30.73 7.08
N LEU A 194 -5.43 -29.65 6.93
CA LEU A 194 -4.36 -29.60 5.94
C LEU A 194 -3.24 -30.57 6.31
N THR A 195 -2.71 -31.28 5.31
CA THR A 195 -1.61 -32.23 5.47
C THR A 195 -0.31 -31.65 4.92
N ALA A 196 0.82 -32.30 5.21
CA ALA A 196 2.12 -31.89 4.67
C ALA A 196 2.21 -31.98 3.13
N ALA A 197 1.30 -32.71 2.48
CA ALA A 197 1.21 -32.79 1.02
C ALA A 197 0.43 -31.62 0.41
N ASP A 198 -0.33 -30.87 1.22
CA ASP A 198 -1.03 -29.68 0.75
C ASP A 198 -0.06 -28.49 0.67
N THR A 199 -0.22 -27.67 -0.37
CA THR A 199 0.60 -26.47 -0.55
C THR A 199 -0.27 -25.22 -0.47
N THR A 200 0.02 -24.34 0.49
CA THR A 200 -0.63 -23.04 0.59
C THR A 200 0.16 -21.96 -0.15
N ARG A 201 -0.52 -21.20 -1.00
CA ARG A 201 0.00 -20.04 -1.70
C ARG A 201 -0.79 -18.82 -1.26
N VAL A 202 -0.09 -17.77 -0.85
CA VAL A 202 -0.67 -16.50 -0.47
C VAL A 202 -0.31 -15.49 -1.55
N LEU A 203 -1.32 -14.97 -2.22
CA LEU A 203 -1.19 -14.06 -3.35
C LEU A 203 -1.68 -12.67 -2.91
N PRO A 204 -0.89 -11.61 -3.14
CA PRO A 204 -1.35 -10.26 -2.91
C PRO A 204 -2.49 -9.94 -3.89
N GLY A 205 -3.53 -9.28 -3.41
CA GLY A 205 -4.59 -8.67 -4.20
C GLY A 205 -4.57 -7.14 -4.06
N ALA A 206 -5.29 -6.46 -4.93
CA ALA A 206 -5.51 -5.02 -4.80
C ALA A 206 -6.42 -4.70 -3.59
N ASP A 207 -6.37 -3.47 -3.07
CA ASP A 207 -7.32 -2.92 -2.10
C ASP A 207 -7.51 -3.76 -0.82
N SER A 208 -6.40 -4.11 -0.17
CA SER A 208 -6.37 -4.94 1.05
C SER A 208 -6.89 -6.37 0.88
N VAL A 209 -7.08 -6.85 -0.36
CA VAL A 209 -7.46 -8.25 -0.61
C VAL A 209 -6.22 -9.13 -0.53
N VAL A 210 -6.31 -10.23 0.19
CA VAL A 210 -5.31 -11.30 0.17
C VAL A 210 -6.00 -12.58 -0.26
N LYS A 211 -5.50 -13.17 -1.35
CA LYS A 211 -6.02 -14.40 -1.91
C LYS A 211 -5.17 -15.57 -1.43
N VAL A 212 -5.80 -16.52 -0.75
CA VAL A 212 -5.13 -17.71 -0.23
C VAL A 212 -5.61 -18.91 -1.02
N GLN A 213 -4.69 -19.57 -1.71
CA GLN A 213 -4.94 -20.79 -2.47
C GLN A 213 -4.32 -21.98 -1.77
N VAL A 214 -5.09 -23.04 -1.58
CA VAL A 214 -4.61 -24.32 -1.09
C VAL A 214 -4.67 -25.32 -2.24
N LEU A 215 -3.51 -25.80 -2.68
CA LEU A 215 -3.41 -26.92 -3.60
C LEU A 215 -3.38 -28.20 -2.78
N ALA A 216 -4.45 -28.99 -2.90
CA ALA A 216 -4.60 -30.23 -2.18
C ALA A 216 -3.80 -31.37 -2.81
N ALA A 217 -3.47 -32.38 -2.01
CA ALA A 217 -2.77 -33.59 -2.48
C ALA A 217 -3.51 -34.33 -3.62
N ASP A 218 -4.83 -34.22 -3.69
CA ASP A 218 -5.68 -34.80 -4.74
C ASP A 218 -5.74 -33.94 -6.02
N GLY A 219 -4.96 -32.85 -6.08
CA GLY A 219 -4.91 -31.92 -7.20
C GLY A 219 -6.02 -30.87 -7.21
N LYS A 220 -6.98 -30.92 -6.28
CA LYS A 220 -8.00 -29.88 -6.16
C LYS A 220 -7.38 -28.58 -5.65
N THR A 221 -7.88 -27.46 -6.16
CA THR A 221 -7.47 -26.13 -5.69
C THR A 221 -8.66 -25.51 -4.98
N LEU A 222 -8.39 -25.01 -3.78
CA LEU A 222 -9.33 -24.31 -2.92
C LEU A 222 -8.84 -22.87 -2.80
N GLU A 223 -9.75 -21.92 -2.92
CA GLU A 223 -9.41 -20.52 -2.91
C GLU A 223 -10.28 -19.76 -1.93
N CYS A 224 -9.64 -19.00 -1.04
CA CYS A 224 -10.29 -18.16 -0.06
C CYS A 224 -9.81 -16.72 -0.17
N LEU A 225 -10.74 -15.78 -0.05
CA LEU A 225 -10.50 -14.35 -0.15
C LEU A 225 -10.59 -13.71 1.23
N PHE A 226 -9.47 -13.18 1.69
CA PHE A 226 -9.38 -12.37 2.89
C PHE A 226 -9.39 -10.89 2.49
N TRP A 227 -10.08 -10.07 3.27
CA TRP A 227 -10.16 -8.64 3.07
C TRP A 227 -9.90 -7.90 4.37
N GLY A 228 -9.21 -6.77 4.27
CA GLY A 228 -8.94 -5.90 5.40
C GLY A 228 -7.70 -6.31 6.20
N ILE A 229 -7.42 -5.52 7.22
CA ILE A 229 -6.22 -5.65 8.07
C ILE A 229 -6.61 -5.62 9.56
N ASN A 230 -7.64 -4.86 9.92
CA ASN A 230 -8.27 -4.90 11.23
C ASN A 230 -9.68 -4.26 11.12
N PRO A 231 -10.78 -5.03 11.12
CA PRO A 231 -10.81 -6.49 11.16
C PRO A 231 -10.26 -7.15 9.88
N ILE A 232 -9.76 -8.38 10.00
CA ILE A 232 -9.53 -9.29 8.87
C ILE A 232 -10.81 -10.09 8.63
N ARG A 233 -11.38 -9.95 7.44
CA ARG A 233 -12.62 -10.61 7.04
C ARG A 233 -12.39 -11.67 5.99
N LEU A 234 -12.77 -12.91 6.29
CA LEU A 234 -12.88 -13.97 5.29
C LEU A 234 -14.21 -13.82 4.55
N THR A 235 -14.14 -13.36 3.30
CA THR A 235 -15.33 -12.93 2.52
C THR A 235 -15.96 -14.08 1.76
N ALA A 236 -15.15 -14.90 1.09
CA ALA A 236 -15.62 -16.04 0.30
C ALA A 236 -14.56 -17.13 0.23
N CYS A 237 -15.02 -18.37 0.06
CA CYS A 237 -14.20 -19.51 -0.31
C CYS A 237 -14.90 -20.28 -1.43
N GLN A 238 -14.11 -20.89 -2.31
CA GLN A 238 -14.58 -21.70 -3.45
C GLN A 238 -13.63 -22.87 -3.72
#